data_AF-A0A7Y3JG08-F1
#
_entry.id   AF-A0A7Y3JG08-F1
#
_cell.length_a   1.000
_cell.length_b   1.000
_cell.length_c   1.000
_cell.angle_alpha   90.00
_cell.angle_beta   90.00
_cell.angle_gamma   90.00
#
_symmetry.space_group_name_H-M   'P 1'
#
loop_
_entity.id
_entity.type
_entity.pdbx_description
1 polymer ?
#
loop_
_entity_poly.entity_id
_entity_poly.type
_entity_poly.pdbx_seq_one_letter_code
_entity_poly.pdbx_strand_id
1 'polypeptide(L)'
;MPQDARPRYERPVRDFIHQDFLTLDESWTSARALDEVRRLGDELKIFYFYTVDAQRRLTGVVPVRRFLVAPPEKLLKDMAQRNLVTIRDDLPLVEAAKSFTHHKYLSLPVVDGEGCVVGVIDIKALTGFDVDLNDRLRLDEIFQTIGVRLESLGKQGLGSVFKGRFPWLLATVASGFVCAWLASHFAQALEKNILLSFFIALVLALGESVSIQSMTLGFQENHKPASERRRYPKMLGREAITGLMLGVPLGVGVGLLAWVLNPRGYAAFVIAGSVALSILNAGVIGLSFPYLVNLLKAEPKIAAGPLVLAITDVATILVYLSGALFFLGS
;
A
#
# COMPACT_ATOMS: atom_id res chain seq x y z
N MET A 1 -34.31 -15.73 -17.79
CA MET A 1 -33.17 -16.18 -16.96
C MET A 1 -32.72 -15.00 -16.10
N PRO A 2 -32.54 -15.13 -14.78
CA PRO A 2 -31.99 -14.04 -14.01
C PRO A 2 -30.50 -13.95 -14.35
N GLN A 3 -30.11 -12.93 -15.10
CA GLN A 3 -28.73 -12.48 -15.13
C GLN A 3 -28.38 -12.08 -13.70
N ASP A 4 -27.39 -12.76 -13.14
CA ASP A 4 -26.81 -12.47 -11.83
C ASP A 4 -26.60 -10.95 -11.70
N ALA A 5 -27.36 -10.31 -10.81
CA ALA A 5 -27.39 -8.85 -10.63
C ALA A 5 -26.10 -8.29 -10.01
N ARG A 6 -25.10 -9.16 -9.79
CA ARG A 6 -23.80 -8.78 -9.26
C ARG A 6 -23.00 -8.01 -10.31
N PRO A 7 -22.36 -6.90 -9.92
CA PRO A 7 -21.45 -6.20 -10.80
C PRO A 7 -20.36 -7.14 -11.32
N ARG A 8 -19.90 -6.92 -12.57
CA ARG A 8 -18.96 -7.81 -13.25
C ARG A 8 -17.67 -8.13 -12.46
N TYR A 9 -17.20 -7.23 -11.59
CA TYR A 9 -16.00 -7.42 -10.76
C TYR A 9 -16.21 -8.33 -9.53
N GLU A 10 -17.46 -8.46 -9.05
CA GLU A 10 -17.84 -9.35 -7.95
C GLU A 10 -18.17 -10.76 -8.42
N ARG A 11 -18.27 -10.95 -9.75
CA ARG A 11 -18.48 -12.26 -10.34
C ARG A 11 -17.24 -13.13 -10.19
N PRO A 12 -17.42 -14.45 -10.00
CA PRO A 12 -16.30 -15.36 -9.83
C PRO A 12 -15.44 -15.43 -11.10
N VAL A 13 -14.14 -15.63 -10.91
CA VAL A 13 -13.15 -15.70 -12.00
C VAL A 13 -13.52 -16.76 -13.03
N ARG A 14 -14.15 -17.87 -12.61
CA ARG A 14 -14.64 -18.94 -13.50
C ARG A 14 -15.53 -18.46 -14.65
N ASP A 15 -16.18 -17.30 -14.52
CA ASP A 15 -17.04 -16.74 -15.58
C ASP A 15 -16.24 -16.09 -16.72
N PHE A 16 -14.93 -15.90 -16.53
CA PHE A 16 -14.04 -15.14 -17.42
C PHE A 16 -12.82 -15.92 -17.89
N ILE A 17 -12.72 -17.20 -17.53
CA ILE A 17 -11.64 -18.09 -17.98
C ILE A 17 -11.90 -18.59 -19.40
N HIS A 18 -10.82 -18.91 -20.10
CA HIS A 18 -10.88 -19.71 -21.32
C HIS A 18 -10.20 -21.06 -21.09
N GLN A 19 -10.59 -22.05 -21.91
CA GLN A 19 -10.06 -23.41 -21.88
C GLN A 19 -9.08 -23.70 -23.02
N ASP A 20 -8.75 -22.67 -23.81
CA ASP A 20 -7.86 -22.76 -24.98
C ASP A 20 -6.39 -22.66 -24.53
N PHE A 21 -6.00 -23.52 -23.58
CA PHE A 21 -4.66 -23.57 -22.99
C PHE A 21 -4.09 -24.99 -23.01
N LEU A 22 -2.77 -25.09 -22.93
CA LEU A 22 -2.06 -26.36 -22.92
C LEU A 22 -1.52 -26.68 -21.52
N THR A 23 -1.80 -27.90 -21.07
CA THR A 23 -1.13 -28.50 -19.92
C THR A 23 -0.24 -29.64 -20.39
N LEU A 24 0.94 -29.73 -19.79
CA LEU A 24 1.94 -30.74 -20.08
C LEU A 24 2.19 -31.56 -18.83
N ASP A 25 2.30 -32.87 -18.95
CA ASP A 25 2.65 -33.71 -17.82
C ASP A 25 4.11 -33.45 -17.41
N GLU A 26 4.36 -33.24 -16.13
CA GLU A 26 5.70 -32.93 -15.62
C GLU A 26 6.74 -34.04 -15.85
N SER A 27 6.29 -35.27 -16.07
CA SER A 27 7.12 -36.44 -16.38
C SER A 27 7.51 -36.55 -17.85
N TRP A 28 7.00 -35.67 -18.71
CA TRP A 28 7.36 -35.68 -20.13
C TRP A 28 8.76 -35.10 -20.36
N THR A 29 9.39 -35.54 -21.44
CA THR A 29 10.60 -34.93 -21.97
C THR A 29 10.25 -33.69 -22.79
N SER A 30 11.20 -32.77 -22.94
CA SER A 30 11.06 -31.57 -23.78
C SER A 30 10.69 -31.92 -25.22
N ALA A 31 11.26 -32.99 -25.79
CA ALA A 31 10.92 -33.48 -27.13
C ALA A 31 9.45 -33.88 -27.25
N ARG A 32 8.97 -34.76 -26.35
CA ARG A 32 7.58 -35.22 -26.36
C ARG A 32 6.60 -34.07 -26.19
N ALA A 33 6.91 -33.14 -25.28
CA ALA A 33 6.09 -31.96 -25.06
C ALA A 33 6.05 -31.05 -26.29
N LEU A 34 7.17 -30.88 -27.00
CA LEU A 34 7.23 -30.06 -28.20
C LEU A 34 6.47 -30.70 -29.37
N ASP A 35 6.52 -32.02 -29.48
CA ASP A 35 5.73 -32.75 -30.48
C ASP A 35 4.22 -32.64 -30.20
N GLU A 36 3.82 -32.65 -28.93
CA GLU A 36 2.43 -32.39 -28.53
C GLU A 36 1.99 -30.96 -28.89
N VAL A 37 2.85 -29.96 -28.62
CA VAL A 37 2.59 -28.57 -29.02
C VAL A 37 2.43 -28.44 -30.54
N ARG A 38 3.32 -29.08 -31.31
CA ARG A 38 3.25 -29.08 -32.79
C ARG A 38 1.99 -29.75 -33.32
N ARG A 39 1.52 -30.80 -32.65
CA ARG A 39 0.29 -31.51 -33.02
C ARG A 39 -0.95 -30.64 -32.87
N LEU A 40 -0.98 -29.77 -31.86
CA LEU A 40 -2.12 -28.91 -31.56
C LEU A 40 -2.14 -27.61 -32.41
N GLY A 41 -1.01 -27.23 -33.02
CA GLY A 41 -0.95 -26.15 -34.01
C GLY A 41 -1.30 -24.75 -33.48
N ASP A 42 -1.73 -23.86 -34.39
CA ASP A 42 -2.04 -22.45 -34.14
C ASP A 42 -3.37 -22.23 -33.37
N GLU A 43 -4.11 -23.29 -33.04
CA GLU A 43 -5.41 -23.19 -32.34
C GLU A 43 -5.25 -22.74 -30.88
N LEU A 44 -4.06 -22.83 -30.31
CA LEU A 44 -3.78 -22.49 -28.92
C LEU A 44 -3.18 -21.09 -28.77
N LYS A 45 -3.75 -20.28 -27.88
CA LYS A 45 -3.13 -19.03 -27.42
C LYS A 45 -2.08 -19.33 -26.35
N ILE A 46 -0.95 -19.88 -26.78
CA ILE A 46 0.12 -20.32 -25.85
C ILE A 46 0.97 -19.12 -25.42
N PHE A 47 0.65 -18.55 -24.26
CA PHE A 47 1.54 -17.60 -23.57
C PHE A 47 2.49 -18.30 -22.59
N TYR A 48 2.05 -19.41 -21.98
CA TYR A 48 2.79 -20.15 -20.96
C TYR A 48 2.55 -21.65 -21.10
N PHE A 49 3.56 -22.45 -20.76
CA PHE A 49 3.48 -23.91 -20.69
C PHE A 49 3.30 -24.35 -19.24
N TYR A 50 2.08 -24.69 -18.84
CA TYR A 50 1.80 -25.16 -17.50
C TYR A 50 2.10 -26.65 -17.39
N THR A 51 2.77 -27.04 -16.31
CA THR A 51 3.00 -28.45 -16.00
C THR A 51 2.04 -28.93 -14.94
N VAL A 52 1.58 -30.17 -15.08
CA VAL A 52 0.67 -30.81 -14.14
C VAL A 52 1.18 -32.18 -13.71
N ASP A 53 0.73 -32.64 -12.54
CA ASP A 53 0.97 -34.01 -12.06
C ASP A 53 -0.05 -35.00 -12.64
N ALA A 54 0.07 -36.28 -12.25
CA ALA A 54 -0.84 -37.35 -12.67
C ALA A 54 -2.30 -37.12 -12.23
N GLN A 55 -2.55 -36.27 -11.23
CA GLN A 55 -3.88 -35.87 -10.76
C GLN A 55 -4.36 -34.56 -11.41
N ARG A 56 -3.64 -34.04 -12.41
CA ARG A 56 -3.88 -32.74 -13.08
C ARG A 56 -3.74 -31.51 -12.17
N ARG A 57 -3.07 -31.63 -11.03
CA ARG A 57 -2.76 -30.47 -10.19
C ARG A 57 -1.62 -29.69 -10.81
N LEU A 58 -1.70 -28.36 -10.73
CA LEU A 58 -0.66 -27.48 -11.25
C LEU A 58 0.66 -27.67 -10.47
N THR A 59 1.72 -28.08 -11.16
CA THR A 59 3.05 -28.27 -10.55
C THR A 59 4.06 -27.18 -10.92
N GLY A 60 3.83 -26.48 -12.03
CA GLY A 60 4.89 -25.69 -12.63
C GLY A 60 4.48 -24.82 -13.81
N VAL A 61 5.35 -23.87 -14.18
CA VAL A 61 5.36 -23.24 -15.50
C VAL A 61 6.75 -23.37 -16.10
N VAL A 62 6.83 -23.76 -17.38
CA VAL A 62 8.08 -23.80 -18.12
C VAL A 62 8.18 -22.54 -18.99
N PRO A 63 9.18 -21.67 -18.77
CA PRO A 63 9.40 -20.52 -19.64
C PRO A 63 9.73 -20.98 -21.07
N VAL A 64 9.08 -20.37 -22.06
CA VAL A 64 9.27 -20.70 -23.50
C VAL A 64 10.75 -20.72 -23.87
N ARG A 65 11.53 -19.71 -23.45
CA ARG A 65 12.97 -19.65 -23.73
C ARG A 65 13.72 -20.87 -23.18
N ARG A 66 13.36 -21.35 -21.98
CA ARG A 66 14.00 -22.51 -21.35
C ARG A 66 13.60 -23.81 -22.07
N PHE A 67 12.35 -23.87 -22.54
CA PHE A 67 11.84 -24.98 -23.35
C PHE A 67 12.57 -25.11 -24.68
N LEU A 68 12.81 -24.00 -25.39
CA LEU A 68 13.43 -23.97 -26.71
C LEU A 68 14.92 -24.34 -26.74
N VAL A 69 15.65 -24.14 -25.63
CA VAL A 69 17.10 -24.41 -25.55
C VAL A 69 17.43 -25.68 -24.76
N ALA A 70 16.41 -26.43 -24.31
CA ALA A 70 16.62 -27.60 -23.50
C ALA A 70 17.02 -28.83 -24.35
N PRO A 71 17.87 -29.72 -23.80
CA PRO A 71 18.11 -31.03 -24.41
C PRO A 71 16.80 -31.80 -24.59
N PRO A 72 16.61 -32.54 -25.70
CA PRO A 72 15.40 -33.31 -26.01
C PRO A 72 14.97 -34.30 -24.92
N GLU A 73 15.93 -34.83 -24.14
CA GLU A 73 15.73 -35.85 -23.12
C GLU A 73 15.39 -35.27 -21.74
N LYS A 74 15.51 -33.95 -21.57
CA LYS A 74 15.32 -33.31 -20.27
C LYS A 74 13.84 -33.30 -19.87
N LEU A 75 13.56 -33.66 -18.63
CA LEU A 75 12.21 -33.71 -18.08
C LEU A 75 11.68 -32.32 -17.73
N LEU A 76 10.37 -32.12 -17.92
CA LEU A 76 9.72 -30.83 -17.63
C LEU A 76 9.78 -30.46 -16.14
N LYS A 77 9.62 -31.43 -15.24
CA LYS A 77 9.74 -31.22 -13.79
C LYS A 77 11.06 -30.56 -13.35
N ASP A 78 12.15 -30.79 -14.10
CA ASP A 78 13.49 -30.26 -13.81
C ASP A 78 13.71 -28.86 -14.43
N MET A 79 12.77 -28.43 -15.28
CA MET A 79 12.81 -27.14 -15.99
C MET A 79 11.72 -26.19 -15.52
N ALA A 80 10.66 -26.72 -14.93
CA ALA A 80 9.53 -25.97 -14.42
C ALA A 80 9.93 -25.07 -13.23
N GLN A 81 9.41 -23.86 -13.23
CA GLN A 81 9.42 -22.98 -12.06
C GLN A 81 8.18 -23.31 -11.23
N ARG A 82 8.38 -23.64 -9.94
CA ARG A 82 7.30 -24.06 -9.02
C ARG A 82 6.67 -22.93 -8.23
N ASN A 83 7.30 -21.76 -8.21
CA ASN A 83 6.75 -20.60 -7.51
C ASN A 83 5.82 -19.84 -8.47
N LEU A 84 4.59 -20.33 -8.61
CA LEU A 84 3.57 -19.71 -9.44
C LEU A 84 2.59 -18.91 -8.60
N VAL A 85 2.15 -17.79 -9.17
CA VAL A 85 0.92 -17.13 -8.74
C VAL A 85 -0.23 -17.86 -9.43
N THR A 86 -1.19 -18.34 -8.66
CA THR A 86 -2.42 -19.00 -9.14
C THR A 86 -3.63 -18.23 -8.64
N ILE A 87 -4.75 -18.35 -9.35
CA ILE A 87 -6.02 -17.73 -8.95
C ILE A 87 -7.03 -18.84 -8.70
N ARG A 88 -7.78 -18.79 -7.59
CA ARG A 88 -8.88 -19.74 -7.35
C ARG A 88 -10.11 -19.37 -8.17
N ASP A 89 -10.82 -20.38 -8.69
CA ASP A 89 -11.98 -20.23 -9.56
C ASP A 89 -13.20 -19.54 -8.89
N ASP A 90 -13.30 -19.65 -7.58
CA ASP A 90 -14.33 -19.07 -6.73
C ASP A 90 -14.08 -17.63 -6.30
N LEU A 91 -12.87 -17.11 -6.52
CA LEU A 91 -12.53 -15.74 -6.14
C LEU A 91 -13.22 -14.72 -7.06
N PRO A 92 -13.58 -13.54 -6.54
CA PRO A 92 -14.05 -12.42 -7.36
C PRO A 92 -13.00 -11.98 -8.39
N LEU A 93 -13.45 -11.51 -9.55
CA LEU A 93 -12.58 -11.00 -10.61
C LEU A 93 -11.64 -9.87 -10.14
N VAL A 94 -12.05 -9.06 -9.14
CA VAL A 94 -11.18 -8.02 -8.55
C VAL A 94 -9.91 -8.59 -7.90
N GLU A 95 -9.97 -9.78 -7.28
CA GLU A 95 -8.80 -10.43 -6.70
C GLU A 95 -7.83 -10.93 -7.78
N ALA A 96 -8.36 -11.42 -8.90
CA ALA A 96 -7.56 -11.72 -10.07
C ALA A 96 -6.81 -10.47 -10.56
N ALA A 97 -7.52 -9.34 -10.69
CA ALA A 97 -6.92 -8.09 -11.17
C ALA A 97 -5.76 -7.59 -10.31
N LYS A 98 -5.86 -7.69 -8.98
CA LYS A 98 -4.76 -7.37 -8.05
C LYS A 98 -3.48 -8.16 -8.40
N SER A 99 -3.62 -9.43 -8.80
CA SER A 99 -2.51 -10.31 -9.17
C SER A 99 -1.82 -9.89 -10.47
N PHE A 100 -2.56 -9.36 -11.45
CA PHE A 100 -2.01 -8.85 -12.70
C PHE A 100 -1.21 -7.55 -12.51
N THR A 101 -1.69 -6.64 -11.66
CA THR A 101 -1.04 -5.35 -11.39
C THR A 101 0.33 -5.49 -10.74
N HIS A 102 0.50 -6.44 -9.81
CA HIS A 102 1.75 -6.62 -9.09
C HIS A 102 2.85 -7.30 -9.92
N HIS A 103 2.51 -8.14 -10.90
CA HIS A 103 3.46 -9.06 -11.52
C HIS A 103 3.62 -8.96 -13.04
N LYS A 104 2.87 -8.09 -13.73
CA LYS A 104 2.93 -7.89 -15.20
C LYS A 104 2.76 -9.19 -16.01
N TYR A 105 1.99 -10.16 -15.49
CA TYR A 105 1.68 -11.38 -16.22
C TYR A 105 0.70 -11.09 -17.37
N LEU A 106 0.81 -11.83 -18.47
CA LEU A 106 -0.14 -11.74 -19.58
C LEU A 106 -1.36 -12.64 -19.37
N SER A 107 -1.15 -13.75 -18.67
CA SER A 107 -2.19 -14.68 -18.26
C SER A 107 -1.77 -15.43 -17.00
N LEU A 108 -2.75 -15.94 -16.26
CA LEU A 108 -2.56 -16.66 -15.01
C LEU A 108 -3.41 -17.94 -14.99
N PRO A 109 -2.88 -19.05 -14.44
CA PRO A 109 -3.62 -20.29 -14.32
C PRO A 109 -4.67 -20.16 -13.21
N VAL A 110 -5.88 -20.63 -13.51
CA VAL A 110 -7.00 -20.69 -12.58
C VAL A 110 -7.16 -22.13 -12.11
N VAL A 111 -7.22 -22.30 -10.79
CA VAL A 111 -7.29 -23.61 -10.14
C VAL A 111 -8.54 -23.75 -9.28
N ASP A 112 -9.02 -24.98 -9.12
CA ASP A 112 -10.11 -25.31 -8.19
C ASP A 112 -9.60 -25.49 -6.74
N GLY A 113 -10.48 -25.95 -5.85
CA GLY A 113 -10.16 -26.23 -4.45
C GLY A 113 -9.13 -27.34 -4.22
N GLU A 114 -8.94 -28.24 -5.18
CA GLU A 114 -7.98 -29.35 -5.13
C GLU A 114 -6.65 -29.00 -5.82
N GLY A 115 -6.54 -27.79 -6.39
CA GLY A 115 -5.36 -27.32 -7.11
C GLY A 115 -5.29 -27.77 -8.57
N CYS A 116 -6.37 -28.32 -9.11
CA CYS A 116 -6.46 -28.73 -10.51
C CYS A 116 -6.70 -27.51 -11.41
N VAL A 117 -6.02 -27.46 -12.55
CA VAL A 117 -6.16 -26.34 -13.49
C VAL A 117 -7.51 -26.45 -14.22
N VAL A 118 -8.38 -25.47 -14.01
CA VAL A 118 -9.71 -25.40 -14.64
C VAL A 118 -9.75 -24.48 -15.85
N GLY A 119 -8.78 -23.57 -15.97
CA GLY A 119 -8.73 -22.59 -17.04
C GLY A 119 -7.57 -21.63 -16.91
N VAL A 120 -7.52 -20.67 -17.83
CA VAL A 120 -6.58 -19.55 -17.79
C VAL A 120 -7.38 -18.25 -17.91
N ILE A 121 -6.95 -17.23 -17.17
CA ILE A 121 -7.46 -15.87 -17.31
C ILE A 121 -6.37 -14.98 -17.93
N ASP A 122 -6.75 -14.19 -18.94
CA ASP A 122 -5.84 -13.26 -19.61
C ASP A 122 -6.04 -11.83 -19.08
N ILE A 123 -4.99 -11.00 -19.16
CA ILE A 123 -5.09 -9.57 -18.86
C ILE A 123 -6.15 -8.87 -19.73
N LYS A 124 -6.46 -9.41 -20.92
CA LYS A 124 -7.51 -8.90 -21.81
C LYS A 124 -8.92 -9.03 -21.22
N ALA A 125 -9.16 -10.03 -20.36
CA ALA A 125 -10.40 -10.12 -19.61
C ALA A 125 -10.57 -8.92 -18.64
N LEU A 126 -9.46 -8.24 -18.33
CA LEU A 126 -9.35 -7.08 -17.46
C LEU A 126 -9.11 -5.76 -18.23
N THR A 127 -9.01 -5.74 -19.56
CA THR A 127 -8.79 -4.49 -20.33
C THR A 127 -10.09 -3.74 -20.65
N GLY A 128 -11.27 -4.34 -20.43
CA GLY A 128 -12.56 -3.63 -20.51
C GLY A 128 -12.92 -2.84 -19.25
N PHE A 129 -11.92 -2.55 -18.42
CA PHE A 129 -12.02 -2.35 -16.97
C PHE A 129 -11.25 -1.08 -16.50
N ASP A 130 -10.86 -0.22 -17.45
CA ASP A 130 -9.73 0.71 -17.31
C ASP A 130 -9.94 1.96 -16.46
N VAL A 131 -11.15 2.24 -15.96
CA VAL A 131 -11.36 3.40 -15.09
C VAL A 131 -11.86 2.96 -13.71
N ASP A 132 -12.96 2.21 -13.65
CA ASP A 132 -13.65 1.98 -12.39
C ASP A 132 -12.90 1.04 -11.43
N LEU A 133 -12.13 0.05 -11.92
CA LEU A 133 -11.43 -0.90 -11.04
C LEU A 133 -10.10 -0.36 -10.52
N ASN A 134 -9.33 0.35 -11.34
CA ASN A 134 -8.11 0.99 -10.87
C ASN A 134 -8.44 2.08 -9.84
N ASP A 135 -9.50 2.86 -10.08
CA ASP A 135 -9.99 3.84 -9.12
C ASP A 135 -10.55 3.18 -7.85
N ARG A 136 -11.27 2.06 -7.96
CA ARG A 136 -11.73 1.27 -6.79
C ARG A 136 -10.57 0.65 -6.00
N LEU A 137 -9.55 0.11 -6.66
CA LEU A 137 -8.36 -0.45 -5.98
C LEU A 137 -7.60 0.65 -5.26
N ARG A 138 -7.45 1.83 -5.88
CA ARG A 138 -6.87 3.01 -5.25
C ARG A 138 -7.71 3.50 -4.07
N LEU A 139 -9.04 3.53 -4.22
CA LEU A 139 -9.95 3.89 -3.13
C LEU A 139 -9.81 2.89 -1.98
N ASP A 140 -9.90 1.59 -2.25
CA ASP A 140 -9.72 0.53 -1.25
C ASP A 140 -8.38 0.66 -0.52
N GLU A 141 -7.30 0.99 -1.22
CA GLU A 141 -5.99 1.21 -0.62
C GLU A 141 -5.96 2.48 0.26
N ILE A 142 -6.57 3.58 -0.19
CA ILE A 142 -6.73 4.81 0.61
C ILE A 142 -7.56 4.53 1.87
N PHE A 143 -8.65 3.78 1.77
CA PHE A 143 -9.47 3.40 2.92
C PHE A 143 -8.74 2.42 3.84
N GLN A 144 -7.98 1.47 3.30
CA GLN A 144 -7.13 0.58 4.09
C GLN A 144 -6.03 1.33 4.83
N THR A 145 -5.53 2.42 4.25
CA THR A 145 -4.54 3.30 4.88
C THR A 145 -5.07 3.89 6.18
N ILE A 146 -6.35 4.27 6.24
CA ILE A 146 -7.02 4.73 7.48
C ILE A 146 -7.63 3.58 8.31
N GLY A 147 -7.31 2.31 8.01
CA GLY A 147 -7.76 1.14 8.78
C GLY A 147 -9.18 0.66 8.46
N VAL A 148 -9.75 1.06 7.31
CA VAL A 148 -11.09 0.66 6.86
C VAL A 148 -10.99 -0.27 5.66
N ARG A 149 -11.67 -1.42 5.69
CA ARG A 149 -11.80 -2.33 4.53
C ARG A 149 -13.18 -2.15 3.88
N LEU A 150 -13.22 -1.64 2.65
CA LEU A 150 -14.47 -1.38 1.92
C LEU A 150 -15.26 -2.65 1.60
N GLU A 151 -14.57 -3.74 1.23
CA GLU A 151 -15.15 -5.06 0.90
C GLU A 151 -16.01 -5.68 2.04
N SER A 152 -16.04 -5.05 3.21
CA SER A 152 -16.59 -5.62 4.43
C SER A 152 -17.63 -4.75 5.14
N LEU A 153 -17.89 -3.54 4.63
CA LEU A 153 -18.79 -2.58 5.29
C LEU A 153 -20.24 -3.08 5.41
N GLY A 154 -20.67 -4.06 4.61
CA GLY A 154 -22.04 -4.61 4.65
C GLY A 154 -22.19 -6.01 5.27
N LYS A 155 -21.09 -6.73 5.56
CA LYS A 155 -21.14 -8.16 5.95
C LYS A 155 -20.36 -8.50 7.22
N GLN A 156 -19.69 -7.55 7.86
CA GLN A 156 -18.90 -7.82 9.06
C GLN A 156 -19.75 -7.81 10.34
N GLY A 157 -19.66 -8.88 11.11
CA GLY A 157 -20.13 -8.86 12.50
C GLY A 157 -19.29 -7.91 13.37
N LEU A 158 -19.91 -7.36 14.43
CA LEU A 158 -19.31 -6.42 15.38
C LEU A 158 -17.91 -6.85 15.87
N GLY A 159 -17.71 -8.14 16.15
CA GLY A 159 -16.42 -8.67 16.61
C GLY A 159 -15.31 -8.61 15.56
N SER A 160 -15.63 -8.70 14.27
CA SER A 160 -14.65 -8.56 13.19
C SER A 160 -14.18 -7.11 13.05
N VAL A 161 -15.12 -6.16 13.11
CA VAL A 161 -14.82 -4.72 13.11
C VAL A 161 -13.94 -4.34 14.30
N PHE A 162 -14.27 -4.85 15.50
CA PHE A 162 -13.47 -4.62 16.70
C PHE A 162 -12.04 -5.14 16.54
N LYS A 163 -11.86 -6.41 16.14
CA LYS A 163 -10.53 -7.00 15.92
C LYS A 163 -9.74 -6.28 14.83
N GLY A 164 -10.41 -5.69 13.84
CA GLY A 164 -9.79 -4.89 12.80
C GLY A 164 -9.32 -3.51 13.24
N ARG A 165 -10.02 -2.85 14.18
CA ARG A 165 -9.73 -1.46 14.61
C ARG A 165 -8.97 -1.36 15.93
N PHE A 166 -9.23 -2.25 16.88
CA PHE A 166 -8.71 -2.18 18.24
C PHE A 166 -7.17 -2.15 18.33
N PRO A 167 -6.41 -2.98 17.58
CA PRO A 167 -4.95 -2.92 17.62
C PRO A 167 -4.40 -1.55 17.22
N TRP A 168 -5.03 -0.88 16.26
CA TRP A 168 -4.59 0.43 15.77
C TRP A 168 -4.94 1.55 16.74
N LEU A 169 -6.13 1.49 17.36
CA LEU A 169 -6.48 2.39 18.45
C LEU A 169 -5.51 2.25 19.63
N LEU A 170 -5.08 1.02 19.94
CA LEU A 170 -4.07 0.78 20.98
C LEU A 170 -2.71 1.39 20.60
N ALA A 171 -2.32 1.35 19.32
CA ALA A 171 -1.12 2.02 18.84
C ALA A 171 -1.22 3.55 18.96
N THR A 172 -2.37 4.15 18.64
CA THR A 172 -2.63 5.58 18.85
C THR A 172 -2.57 5.95 20.34
N VAL A 173 -3.15 5.13 21.22
CA VAL A 173 -3.05 5.32 22.68
C VAL A 173 -1.60 5.26 23.14
N ALA A 174 -0.81 4.29 22.64
CA ALA A 174 0.61 4.20 22.95
C ALA A 174 1.39 5.44 22.49
N SER A 175 1.11 5.97 21.29
CA SER A 175 1.65 7.25 20.82
C SER A 175 1.33 8.40 21.78
N GLY A 176 0.06 8.51 22.20
CA GLY A 176 -0.38 9.51 23.15
C GLY A 176 0.37 9.43 24.48
N PHE A 177 0.63 8.22 24.99
CA PHE A 177 1.47 8.01 26.17
C PHE A 177 2.90 8.50 25.96
N VAL A 178 3.51 8.21 24.81
CA VAL A 178 4.86 8.71 24.47
C VAL A 178 4.87 10.24 24.39
N CYS A 179 3.87 10.85 23.77
CA CYS A 179 3.74 12.30 23.69
C CYS A 179 3.58 12.95 25.08
N ALA A 180 2.75 12.36 25.94
CA ALA A 180 2.59 12.82 27.32
C ALA A 180 3.87 12.68 28.13
N TRP A 181 4.59 11.56 27.96
CA TRP A 181 5.89 11.33 28.58
C TRP A 181 6.96 12.31 28.06
N LEU A 182 6.96 12.64 26.77
CA LEU A 182 7.85 13.67 26.23
C LEU A 182 7.49 15.04 26.79
N ALA A 183 6.22 15.42 26.79
CA ALA A 183 5.78 16.70 27.33
C ALA A 183 6.16 16.89 28.81
N SER A 184 6.18 15.81 29.61
CA SER A 184 6.62 15.89 31.01
C SER A 184 8.10 16.25 31.16
N HIS A 185 8.96 15.89 30.21
CA HIS A 185 10.37 16.32 30.20
C HIS A 185 10.52 17.82 29.93
N PHE A 186 9.52 18.44 29.29
CA PHE A 186 9.47 19.88 29.03
C PHE A 186 8.58 20.63 30.04
N ALA A 187 8.18 19.99 31.15
CA ALA A 187 7.29 20.58 32.16
C ALA A 187 7.79 21.95 32.67
N GLN A 188 9.09 22.10 32.90
CA GLN A 188 9.67 23.39 33.32
C GLN A 188 9.52 24.50 32.26
N ALA A 189 9.64 24.16 30.97
CA ALA A 189 9.44 25.12 29.89
C ALA A 189 7.96 25.53 29.76
N LEU A 190 7.06 24.56 29.94
CA LEU A 190 5.61 24.77 29.95
C LEU A 190 5.16 25.59 31.17
N GLU A 191 5.78 25.41 32.34
CA GLU A 191 5.49 26.21 33.54
C GLU A 191 5.90 27.67 33.35
N LYS A 192 7.07 27.91 32.74
CA LYS A 192 7.52 29.28 32.40
C LYS A 192 6.56 29.97 31.43
N ASN A 193 5.95 29.23 30.50
CA ASN A 193 5.01 29.77 29.53
C ASN A 193 3.85 28.79 29.29
N ILE A 194 2.83 28.87 30.15
CA ILE A 194 1.65 27.98 30.08
C ILE A 194 0.93 28.07 28.73
N LEU A 195 1.05 29.21 28.03
CA LEU A 195 0.50 29.43 26.70
C LEU A 195 0.95 28.36 25.70
N LEU A 196 2.19 27.85 25.81
CA LEU A 196 2.69 26.77 24.95
C LEU A 196 1.81 25.51 25.03
N SER A 197 1.27 25.20 26.22
CA SER A 197 0.44 24.01 26.42
C SER A 197 -0.90 24.11 25.68
N PHE A 198 -1.47 25.31 25.55
CA PHE A 198 -2.76 25.52 24.91
C PHE A 198 -2.73 25.25 23.41
N PHE A 199 -1.56 25.40 22.79
CA PHE A 199 -1.37 25.18 21.36
C PHE A 199 -0.95 23.74 21.01
N ILE A 200 -0.61 22.88 21.99
CA ILE A 200 -0.16 21.50 21.72
C ILE A 200 -1.17 20.74 20.86
N ALA A 201 -2.45 20.76 21.24
CA ALA A 201 -3.50 20.05 20.51
C ALA A 201 -3.66 20.59 19.08
N LEU A 202 -3.50 21.91 18.89
CA LEU A 202 -3.58 22.54 17.57
C LEU A 202 -2.41 22.13 16.68
N VAL A 203 -1.17 22.14 17.20
CA VAL A 203 0.02 21.79 16.42
C VAL A 203 0.01 20.30 16.04
N LEU A 204 -0.42 19.43 16.96
CA LEU A 204 -0.64 18.00 16.68
C LEU A 204 -1.64 17.82 15.53
N ALA A 205 -2.83 18.42 15.63
CA ALA A 205 -3.86 18.28 14.61
C ALA A 205 -3.41 18.77 13.22
N LEU A 206 -2.63 19.85 13.16
CA LEU A 206 -2.03 20.32 11.90
C LEU A 206 -1.00 19.33 11.35
N GLY A 207 -0.14 18.80 12.21
CA GLY A 207 0.84 17.78 11.85
C GLY A 207 0.19 16.53 11.29
N GLU A 208 -0.82 15.99 11.98
CA GLU A 208 -1.59 14.81 11.53
C GLU A 208 -2.24 15.04 10.16
N SER A 209 -2.86 16.20 9.95
CA SER A 209 -3.51 16.55 8.68
C SER A 209 -2.53 16.59 7.52
N VAL A 210 -1.38 17.26 7.70
CA VAL A 210 -0.36 17.39 6.67
C VAL A 210 0.30 16.04 6.40
N SER A 211 0.61 15.27 7.44
CA SER A 211 1.20 13.94 7.31
C SER A 211 0.29 12.97 6.53
N ILE A 212 -1.03 12.96 6.78
CA ILE A 212 -1.98 12.15 5.99
C ILE A 212 -2.01 12.60 4.52
N GLN A 213 -2.02 13.90 4.25
CA GLN A 213 -2.03 14.43 2.88
C GLN A 213 -0.78 14.00 2.12
N SER A 214 0.40 14.20 2.71
CA SER A 214 1.69 13.84 2.11
C SER A 214 1.85 12.31 1.97
N MET A 215 1.37 11.53 2.94
CA MET A 215 1.36 10.07 2.87
C MET A 215 0.48 9.57 1.71
N THR A 216 -0.71 10.17 1.54
CA THR A 216 -1.63 9.80 0.46
C THR A 216 -0.98 10.05 -0.91
N LEU A 217 -0.28 11.18 -1.08
CA LEU A 217 0.51 11.45 -2.27
C LEU A 217 1.65 10.44 -2.46
N GLY A 218 2.32 10.07 -1.37
CA GLY A 218 3.38 9.05 -1.38
C GLY A 218 2.91 7.68 -1.86
N PHE A 219 1.71 7.24 -1.44
CA PHE A 219 1.12 5.98 -1.92
C PHE A 219 0.80 6.02 -3.42
N GLN A 220 0.27 7.12 -3.93
CA GLN A 220 -0.01 7.28 -5.36
C GLN A 220 1.28 7.16 -6.20
N GLU A 221 2.38 7.68 -5.69
CA GLU A 221 3.68 7.66 -6.38
C GLU A 221 4.40 6.30 -6.27
N ASN A 222 4.17 5.54 -5.19
CA ASN A 222 4.80 4.23 -4.96
C ASN A 222 4.36 3.14 -5.97
N HIS A 223 3.29 3.40 -6.74
CA HIS A 223 2.82 2.54 -7.82
C HIS A 223 3.62 2.68 -9.11
N LYS A 224 4.50 3.68 -9.20
CA LYS A 224 5.35 3.89 -10.38
C LYS A 224 6.50 2.89 -10.42
N PRO A 225 6.95 2.46 -11.62
CA PRO A 225 7.98 1.44 -11.78
C PRO A 225 9.30 1.82 -11.09
N ALA A 226 10.07 0.82 -10.65
CA ALA A 226 11.29 0.97 -9.86
C ALA A 226 12.37 1.88 -10.49
N SER A 227 12.33 2.09 -11.81
CA SER A 227 13.17 3.07 -12.53
C SER A 227 12.98 4.51 -12.03
N GLU A 228 11.88 4.83 -11.38
CA GLU A 228 11.59 6.15 -10.82
C GLU A 228 12.07 6.35 -9.38
N ARG A 229 12.62 5.33 -8.69
CA ARG A 229 13.16 5.47 -7.31
C ARG A 229 14.25 6.54 -7.19
N ARG A 230 14.99 6.83 -8.27
CA ARG A 230 15.98 7.91 -8.32
C ARG A 230 15.39 9.33 -8.14
N ARG A 231 14.07 9.50 -8.30
CA ARG A 231 13.38 10.79 -8.13
C ARG A 231 12.95 11.08 -6.70
N TYR A 232 12.96 10.07 -5.83
CA TYR A 232 12.50 10.18 -4.45
C TYR A 232 13.14 11.34 -3.64
N PRO A 233 14.48 11.54 -3.61
CA PRO A 233 15.06 12.67 -2.89
C PRO A 233 14.62 14.04 -3.45
N LYS A 234 14.39 14.13 -4.76
CA LYS A 234 13.84 15.34 -5.39
C LYS A 234 12.39 15.59 -4.96
N MET A 235 11.60 14.54 -4.79
CA MET A 235 10.22 14.64 -4.29
C MET A 235 10.21 15.08 -2.83
N LEU A 236 11.09 14.50 -1.99
CA LEU A 236 11.21 14.90 -0.58
C LEU A 236 11.63 16.37 -0.43
N GLY A 237 12.56 16.84 -1.28
CA GLY A 237 12.92 18.26 -1.31
C GLY A 237 11.76 19.17 -1.72
N ARG A 238 10.94 18.76 -2.69
CA ARG A 238 9.72 19.51 -3.05
C ARG A 238 8.72 19.52 -1.90
N GLU A 239 8.55 18.41 -1.20
CA GLU A 239 7.65 18.31 -0.06
C GLU A 239 8.10 19.18 1.12
N ALA A 240 9.40 19.23 1.41
CA ALA A 240 9.94 20.14 2.41
C ALA A 240 9.68 21.61 2.06
N ILE A 241 9.79 21.98 0.78
CA ILE A 241 9.46 23.33 0.30
C ILE A 241 7.96 23.60 0.44
N THR A 242 7.10 22.67 0.02
CA THR A 242 5.63 22.78 0.21
C THR A 242 5.29 22.92 1.69
N GLY A 243 5.92 22.12 2.55
CA GLY A 243 5.77 22.18 4.00
C GLY A 243 6.15 23.54 4.58
N LEU A 244 7.22 24.18 4.09
CA LEU A 244 7.54 25.56 4.46
C LEU A 244 6.53 26.57 3.93
N MET A 245 6.10 26.43 2.67
CA MET A 245 5.11 27.33 2.06
C MET A 245 3.76 27.29 2.76
N LEU A 246 3.37 26.13 3.32
CA LEU A 246 2.17 25.98 4.15
C LEU A 246 2.44 26.38 5.60
N GLY A 247 3.59 25.95 6.14
CA GLY A 247 3.96 26.11 7.53
C GLY A 247 4.20 27.56 7.93
N VAL A 248 4.81 28.38 7.08
CA VAL A 248 5.08 29.79 7.41
C VAL A 248 3.80 30.61 7.57
N PRO A 249 2.84 30.62 6.62
CA PRO A 249 1.59 31.35 6.81
C PRO A 249 0.76 30.84 7.99
N LEU A 250 0.68 29.51 8.18
CA LEU A 250 -0.04 28.91 9.31
C LEU A 250 0.63 29.24 10.64
N GLY A 251 1.96 29.14 10.71
CA GLY A 251 2.75 29.51 11.88
C GLY A 251 2.58 30.99 12.22
N VAL A 252 2.61 31.88 11.23
CA VAL A 252 2.32 33.31 11.44
C VAL A 252 0.90 33.49 12.00
N GLY A 253 -0.11 32.82 11.44
CA GLY A 253 -1.49 32.90 11.94
C GLY A 253 -1.63 32.45 13.40
N VAL A 254 -1.04 31.29 13.75
CA VAL A 254 -1.06 30.77 15.12
C VAL A 254 -0.24 31.66 16.06
N GLY A 255 0.91 32.18 15.60
CA GLY A 255 1.74 33.12 16.34
C GLY A 255 1.03 34.45 16.61
N LEU A 256 0.29 34.99 15.64
CA LEU A 256 -0.54 36.18 15.84
C LEU A 256 -1.64 35.92 16.87
N LEU A 257 -2.28 34.76 16.83
CA LEU A 257 -3.26 34.36 17.85
C LEU A 257 -2.61 34.27 19.23
N ALA A 258 -1.43 33.65 19.32
CA ALA A 258 -0.65 33.59 20.56
C ALA A 258 -0.23 34.99 21.05
N TRP A 259 0.11 35.90 20.15
CA TRP A 259 0.43 37.30 20.47
C TRP A 259 -0.77 38.05 21.03
N VAL A 260 -1.97 37.88 20.47
CA VAL A 260 -3.19 38.49 21.03
C VAL A 260 -3.46 37.99 22.45
N LEU A 261 -3.21 36.71 22.71
CA LEU A 261 -3.38 36.11 24.04
C LEU A 261 -2.29 36.53 25.03
N ASN A 262 -1.06 36.80 24.56
CA ASN A 262 0.05 37.28 25.38
C ASN A 262 0.96 38.26 24.61
N PRO A 263 0.60 39.56 24.56
CA PRO A 263 1.25 40.55 23.69
C PRO A 263 2.67 40.94 24.07
N ARG A 264 3.20 40.43 25.19
CA ARG A 264 4.53 40.78 25.71
C ARG A 264 5.50 39.59 25.71
N GLY A 265 5.08 38.43 25.21
CA GLY A 265 5.86 37.20 25.25
C GLY A 265 6.57 36.89 23.93
N TYR A 266 7.84 36.50 24.01
CA TYR A 266 8.56 35.86 22.90
C TYR A 266 7.93 34.54 22.44
N ALA A 267 7.03 33.97 23.27
CA ALA A 267 6.29 32.74 23.00
C ALA A 267 5.54 32.75 21.65
N ALA A 268 5.03 33.90 21.20
CA ALA A 268 4.34 34.00 19.92
C ALA A 268 5.26 33.66 18.72
N PHE A 269 6.49 34.17 18.73
CA PHE A 269 7.49 33.87 17.68
C PHE A 269 7.95 32.42 17.73
N VAL A 270 8.15 31.90 18.95
CA VAL A 270 8.49 30.49 19.18
C VAL A 270 7.41 29.58 18.64
N ILE A 271 6.15 29.83 18.96
CA ILE A 271 5.00 29.06 18.48
C ILE A 271 4.95 29.14 16.95
N ALA A 272 5.09 30.33 16.36
CA ALA A 272 5.07 30.48 14.90
C ALA A 272 6.14 29.65 14.20
N GLY A 273 7.40 29.76 14.63
CA GLY A 273 8.51 29.01 14.05
C GLY A 273 8.37 27.50 14.27
N SER A 274 7.94 27.11 15.46
CA SER A 274 7.74 25.71 15.83
C SER A 274 6.62 25.06 15.01
N VAL A 275 5.50 25.75 14.79
CA VAL A 275 4.41 25.27 13.91
C VAL A 275 4.92 25.08 12.48
N ALA A 276 5.67 26.04 11.94
CA ALA A 276 6.19 25.94 10.58
C ALA A 276 7.13 24.73 10.42
N LEU A 277 8.03 24.51 11.39
CA LEU A 277 8.94 23.37 11.39
C LEU A 277 8.22 22.03 11.60
N SER A 278 7.21 21.99 12.49
CA SER A 278 6.40 20.79 12.71
C SER A 278 5.64 20.38 11.44
N ILE A 279 5.06 21.33 10.72
CA ILE A 279 4.35 21.08 9.46
C ILE A 279 5.30 20.56 8.37
N LEU A 280 6.48 21.17 8.22
CA LEU A 280 7.52 20.67 7.33
C LEU A 280 7.86 19.22 7.65
N ASN A 281 8.16 18.94 8.92
CA ASN A 281 8.57 17.62 9.36
C ASN A 281 7.45 16.59 9.17
N ALA A 282 6.20 16.95 9.47
CA ALA A 282 5.04 16.10 9.26
C ALA A 282 4.85 15.71 7.79
N GLY A 283 5.01 16.65 6.86
CA GLY A 283 4.92 16.36 5.42
C GLY A 283 6.03 15.43 4.94
N VAL A 284 7.26 15.66 5.41
CA VAL A 284 8.43 14.79 5.13
C VAL A 284 8.20 13.38 5.66
N ILE A 285 7.72 13.23 6.90
CA ILE A 285 7.39 11.93 7.51
C ILE A 285 6.29 11.24 6.71
N GLY A 286 5.20 11.94 6.42
CA GLY A 286 4.07 11.43 5.66
C GLY A 286 4.49 10.88 4.30
N LEU A 287 5.22 11.68 3.51
CA LEU A 287 5.71 11.25 2.19
C LEU A 287 6.73 10.10 2.29
N SER A 288 7.48 10.02 3.39
CA SER A 288 8.50 9.00 3.56
C SER A 288 7.99 7.64 4.00
N PHE A 289 6.83 7.63 4.65
CA PHE A 289 6.29 6.40 5.21
C PHE A 289 6.03 5.30 4.16
N PRO A 290 5.34 5.56 3.02
CA PRO A 290 5.09 4.51 2.01
C PRO A 290 6.38 3.95 1.40
N TYR A 291 7.40 4.80 1.24
CA TYR A 291 8.70 4.39 0.72
C TYR A 291 9.42 3.47 1.71
N LEU A 292 9.40 3.81 3.00
CA LEU A 292 10.03 3.02 4.05
C LEU A 292 9.38 1.64 4.19
N VAL A 293 8.06 1.57 4.17
CA VAL A 293 7.31 0.31 4.20
C VAL A 293 7.68 -0.59 3.02
N ASN A 294 7.74 -0.02 1.81
CA ASN A 294 8.15 -0.74 0.60
C ASN A 294 9.61 -1.21 0.67
N LEU A 295 10.52 -0.41 1.25
CA LEU A 295 11.91 -0.80 1.44
C LEU A 295 12.06 -1.98 2.41
N LEU A 296 11.26 -2.01 3.48
CA LEU A 296 11.24 -3.08 4.48
C LEU A 296 10.52 -4.35 3.99
N LYS A 297 9.97 -4.34 2.76
CA LYS A 297 9.11 -5.41 2.21
C LYS A 297 7.93 -5.77 3.13
N ALA A 298 7.52 -4.86 3.99
CA ALA A 298 6.34 -5.02 4.80
C ALA A 298 5.10 -4.83 3.91
N GLU A 299 4.03 -5.58 4.18
CA GLU A 299 2.79 -5.44 3.41
C GLU A 299 2.16 -4.06 3.68
N PRO A 300 2.03 -3.18 2.66
CA PRO A 300 1.50 -1.83 2.84
C PRO A 300 0.00 -1.79 3.20
N LYS A 301 -0.68 -2.94 3.12
CA LYS A 301 -2.13 -3.05 2.96
C LYS A 301 -2.93 -3.00 4.27
N ILE A 302 -2.30 -2.86 5.43
CA ILE A 302 -3.04 -2.80 6.70
C ILE A 302 -2.51 -1.67 7.59
N ALA A 303 -3.22 -0.54 7.58
CA ALA A 303 -3.17 0.55 8.55
C ALA A 303 -1.81 1.27 8.72
N ALA A 304 -1.22 1.65 7.60
CA ALA A 304 -0.15 2.65 7.51
C ALA A 304 -0.49 3.98 8.21
N GLY A 305 -1.76 4.40 8.17
CA GLY A 305 -2.24 5.68 8.69
C GLY A 305 -2.00 5.88 10.20
N PRO A 306 -2.59 5.04 11.07
CA PRO A 306 -2.38 5.17 12.52
C PRO A 306 -0.90 5.14 12.94
N LEU A 307 -0.06 4.38 12.24
CA LEU A 307 1.37 4.33 12.53
C LEU A 307 2.10 5.61 12.08
N VAL A 308 1.80 6.14 10.89
CA VAL A 308 2.39 7.41 10.46
C VAL A 308 1.96 8.55 11.36
N LEU A 309 0.69 8.56 11.81
CA LEU A 309 0.17 9.55 12.75
C LEU A 309 0.92 9.47 14.08
N ALA A 310 1.08 8.27 14.64
CA ALA A 310 1.85 8.08 15.87
C ALA A 310 3.27 8.63 15.79
N ILE A 311 3.98 8.34 14.69
CA ILE A 311 5.34 8.87 14.46
C ILE A 311 5.30 10.40 14.30
N THR A 312 4.29 10.91 13.61
CA THR A 312 4.09 12.34 13.38
C THR A 312 3.83 13.08 14.67
N ASP A 313 3.01 12.54 15.59
CA ASP A 313 2.72 13.15 16.89
C ASP A 313 3.98 13.32 17.71
N VAL A 314 4.75 12.23 17.85
CA VAL A 314 6.00 12.21 18.61
C VAL A 314 6.98 13.23 18.04
N ALA A 315 7.16 13.24 16.72
CA ALA A 315 8.08 14.17 16.07
C ALA A 315 7.60 15.63 16.16
N THR A 316 6.28 15.86 16.07
CA THR A 316 5.66 17.18 16.20
C THR A 316 5.84 17.75 17.61
N ILE A 317 5.62 16.95 18.65
CA ILE A 317 5.85 17.34 20.04
C ILE A 317 7.32 17.65 20.29
N LEU A 318 8.23 16.82 19.77
CA LEU A 318 9.66 17.06 19.90
C LEU A 318 10.08 18.37 19.26
N VAL A 319 9.69 18.61 18.01
CA VAL A 319 10.01 19.87 17.29
C VAL A 319 9.41 21.07 18.03
N TYR A 320 8.14 20.96 18.43
CA TYR A 320 7.41 22.06 19.07
C TYR A 320 8.01 22.46 20.42
N LEU A 321 8.24 21.48 21.30
CA LEU A 321 8.75 21.75 22.65
C LEU A 321 10.26 22.02 22.67
N SER A 322 11.04 21.46 21.72
CA SER A 322 12.46 21.79 21.58
C SER A 322 12.66 23.23 21.09
N GLY A 323 11.80 23.71 20.18
CA GLY A 323 11.77 25.12 19.80
C GLY A 323 11.56 26.02 21.01
N ALA A 324 10.63 25.66 21.89
CA ALA A 324 10.43 26.38 23.15
C ALA A 324 11.67 26.39 24.05
N LEU A 325 12.36 25.25 24.20
CA LEU A 325 13.57 25.15 25.03
C LEU A 325 14.71 26.03 24.51
N PHE A 326 14.94 26.05 23.19
CA PHE A 326 16.01 26.84 22.58
C PHE A 326 15.85 28.35 22.83
N PHE A 327 14.61 28.85 22.72
CA PHE A 327 14.31 30.27 22.91
C PHE A 327 14.02 30.68 24.36
N LEU A 328 13.74 29.74 25.26
CA LEU A 328 13.54 29.99 26.72
C LEU A 328 14.79 29.73 27.56
N GLY A 329 15.74 28.97 27.03
CA GLY A 329 17.04 28.68 27.64
C GLY A 329 18.15 29.67 27.25
N SER A 330 17.87 30.62 26.37
CA SER A 330 18.75 31.75 26.00
C SER A 330 18.43 33.02 26.77
#